data_AF-A0A1K2H8K4-F1
#
_entry.id   AF-A0A1K2H8K4-F1
#
_cell.length_a   1.000
_cell.length_b   1.000
_cell.length_c   1.000
_cell.angle_alpha   90.00
_cell.angle_beta   90.00
_cell.angle_gamma   90.00
#
_symmetry.space_group_name_H-M   'P 1'
#
loop_
_entity.id
_entity.type
_entity.pdbx_description
1 polymer ?
#
loop_
_entity_poly.entity_id
_entity_poly.type
_entity_poly.pdbx_seq_one_letter_code
_entity_poly.pdbx_strand_id
1 'polypeptide(L)'
;MKLGTPFDHFLTHDYTRVTKQDQIDYLKKNEQKMTDYIKKQNSKVTSVQWDWESVEVHRGGGPIVEGISIGISGGFNEIKGSNFALQWPLKNEKSYPKISDMFIVQPLRIGGELYE
;
A
#
# COMPACT_ATOMS: atom_id res chain seq x y z
N MET A 1 -23.05 -0.01 -14.40
CA MET A 1 -21.97 0.76 -13.76
C MET A 1 -21.36 1.67 -14.81
N LYS A 2 -21.37 2.99 -14.63
CA LYS A 2 -20.70 3.91 -15.56
C LYS A 2 -19.22 3.97 -15.20
N LEU A 3 -18.36 3.47 -16.09
CA LEU A 3 -16.91 3.65 -16.03
C LEU A 3 -16.63 5.14 -16.30
N GLY A 4 -15.97 5.81 -15.36
CA GLY A 4 -15.92 7.27 -15.29
C GLY A 4 -14.59 7.87 -15.76
N THR A 5 -13.54 7.07 -15.92
CA THR A 5 -12.25 7.56 -16.42
C THR A 5 -11.63 6.62 -17.46
N PRO A 6 -10.81 7.14 -18.38
CA PRO A 6 -10.02 6.31 -19.32
C PRO A 6 -9.16 5.26 -18.61
N PHE A 7 -8.75 5.54 -17.36
CA PHE A 7 -8.01 4.60 -16.52
C PHE A 7 -8.82 3.40 -16.04
N ASP A 8 -10.14 3.54 -15.87
CA ASP A 8 -10.99 2.42 -15.46
C ASP A 8 -11.02 1.32 -16.55
N HIS A 9 -10.77 1.71 -17.80
CA HIS A 9 -10.63 0.78 -18.93
C HIS A 9 -9.31 -0.02 -18.86
N PHE A 10 -8.26 0.53 -18.25
CA PHE A 10 -6.98 -0.17 -18.01
C PHE A 10 -7.05 -1.16 -16.84
N LEU A 11 -7.98 -0.98 -15.90
CA LEU A 11 -8.20 -1.91 -14.79
C LEU A 11 -8.96 -3.19 -15.19
N THR A 12 -9.59 -3.20 -16.37
CA THR A 12 -10.52 -4.26 -16.81
C THR A 12 -9.98 -5.13 -17.94
N HIS A 13 -8.85 -4.78 -18.56
CA HIS A 13 -8.26 -5.52 -19.68
C HIS A 13 -6.84 -5.99 -19.34
N ASP A 14 -6.65 -7.31 -19.27
CA ASP A 14 -5.41 -8.05 -18.92
C ASP A 14 -4.22 -7.82 -19.91
N TYR A 15 -4.31 -6.86 -20.83
CA TYR A 15 -3.35 -6.61 -21.91
C TYR A 15 -2.32 -5.50 -21.63
N THR A 16 -2.45 -4.76 -20.52
CA THR A 16 -1.46 -3.74 -20.15
C THR A 16 -0.34 -4.35 -19.30
N ARG A 17 0.90 -4.25 -19.79
CA ARG A 17 2.12 -4.50 -19.00
C ARG A 17 2.27 -3.39 -17.96
N VAL A 18 1.55 -3.48 -16.84
CA VAL A 18 1.66 -2.51 -15.74
C VAL A 18 3.12 -2.44 -15.29
N THR A 19 3.70 -1.25 -15.33
CA THR A 19 5.05 -0.99 -14.84
C THR A 19 5.03 -0.72 -13.34
N LYS A 20 6.21 -0.78 -12.70
CA LYS A 20 6.35 -0.37 -11.29
C LYS A 20 5.91 1.09 -11.10
N GLN A 21 6.17 1.96 -12.07
CA GLN A 21 5.76 3.36 -12.00
C GLN A 21 4.24 3.50 -12.05
N ASP A 22 3.56 2.75 -12.92
CA ASP A 22 2.09 2.74 -12.98
C ASP A 22 1.48 2.28 -11.64
N GLN A 23 2.07 1.28 -10.98
CA GLN A 23 1.65 0.85 -9.65
C GLN A 23 1.81 1.96 -8.61
N ILE A 24 2.96 2.65 -8.60
CA ILE A 24 3.21 3.79 -7.70
C ILE A 24 2.20 4.91 -7.95
N ASP A 25 1.95 5.26 -9.20
CA ASP A 25 1.01 6.33 -9.56
C ASP A 25 -0.42 5.97 -9.17
N TYR A 26 -0.80 4.69 -9.32
CA TYR A 26 -2.08 4.18 -8.86
C TYR A 26 -2.22 4.23 -7.32
N LEU A 27 -1.16 3.90 -6.58
CA LEU A 27 -1.14 4.04 -5.12
C LEU A 27 -1.25 5.51 -4.71
N LYS A 28 -0.49 6.43 -5.33
CA LYS A 28 -0.58 7.89 -5.11
C LYS A 28 -2.00 8.42 -5.35
N LYS A 29 -2.67 7.98 -6.41
CA LYS A 29 -4.08 8.33 -6.68
C LYS A 29 -5.03 7.89 -5.56
N ASN A 30 -4.66 6.87 -4.79
CA ASN A 30 -5.45 6.34 -3.68
C ASN A 30 -4.84 6.67 -2.31
N GLU A 31 -3.89 7.62 -2.22
CA GLU A 31 -3.18 8.00 -0.99
C GLU A 31 -4.13 8.28 0.17
N GLN A 32 -5.21 9.02 -0.07
CA GLN A 32 -6.19 9.35 0.98
C GLN A 32 -6.80 8.08 1.61
N LYS A 33 -7.16 7.08 0.80
CA LYS A 33 -7.77 5.84 1.31
C LYS A 33 -6.78 5.03 2.15
N MET A 34 -5.52 5.01 1.75
CA MET A 34 -4.46 4.33 2.48
C MET A 34 -4.13 5.07 3.78
N THR A 35 -4.09 6.40 3.75
CA THR A 35 -3.90 7.26 4.93
C THR A 35 -5.02 7.05 5.95
N ASP A 36 -6.28 7.02 5.49
CA ASP A 36 -7.43 6.77 6.34
C ASP A 36 -7.38 5.37 6.95
N TYR A 37 -6.91 4.37 6.21
CA TYR A 37 -6.70 3.02 6.72
C TYR A 37 -5.67 2.99 7.86
N ILE A 38 -4.54 3.67 7.72
CA ILE A 38 -3.51 3.76 8.76
C ILE A 38 -4.04 4.47 10.01
N LYS A 39 -4.73 5.59 9.84
CA LYS A 39 -5.35 6.34 10.96
C LYS A 39 -6.37 5.51 11.75
N LYS A 40 -7.06 4.57 11.09
CA LYS A 40 -7.99 3.66 11.76
C LYS A 40 -7.29 2.59 12.62
N GLN A 41 -6.01 2.29 12.37
CA GLN A 41 -5.26 1.30 13.16
C GLN A 41 -4.98 1.81 14.58
N ASN A 42 -4.80 3.13 14.75
CA ASN A 42 -4.68 3.75 16.06
C ASN A 42 -5.19 5.20 16.01
N SER A 43 -6.18 5.51 16.85
CA SER A 43 -6.80 6.85 16.95
C SER A 43 -5.83 7.99 17.27
N LYS A 44 -4.64 7.70 17.80
CA LYS A 44 -3.58 8.67 18.08
C LYS A 44 -2.79 9.08 16.83
N VAL A 45 -3.00 8.42 15.68
CA VAL A 45 -2.37 8.81 14.41
C VAL A 45 -3.13 9.97 13.77
N THR A 46 -2.46 11.12 13.69
CA THR A 46 -2.99 12.37 13.13
C THR A 46 -2.41 12.70 11.76
N SER A 47 -1.18 12.28 11.45
CA SER A 47 -0.54 12.45 10.14
C SER A 47 0.20 11.17 9.70
N VAL A 48 0.36 11.02 8.38
CA VAL A 48 1.05 9.88 7.73
C VAL A 48 2.05 10.45 6.73
N GLN A 49 3.26 9.88 6.70
CA GLN A 49 4.33 10.23 5.78
C GLN A 49 4.67 8.98 4.95
N TRP A 50 4.35 9.00 3.66
CA TRP A 50 4.61 7.88 2.75
C TRP A 50 6.04 7.91 2.23
N ASP A 51 6.74 6.78 2.34
CA ASP A 51 8.01 6.57 1.67
C ASP A 51 7.74 5.93 0.30
N TRP A 52 7.53 6.76 -0.71
CA TRP A 52 7.25 6.30 -2.08
C TRP A 52 8.44 5.58 -2.73
N GLU A 53 9.66 5.77 -2.23
CA GLU A 53 10.85 5.07 -2.72
C GLU A 53 10.89 3.63 -2.20
N SER A 54 10.28 3.37 -1.04
CA SER A 54 10.15 2.03 -0.45
C SER A 54 9.17 1.10 -1.18
N VAL A 55 8.47 1.57 -2.21
CA VAL A 55 7.51 0.73 -2.94
C VAL A 55 8.25 -0.43 -3.61
N GLU A 56 7.87 -1.67 -3.29
CA GLU A 56 8.54 -2.86 -3.81
C GLU A 56 7.55 -4.01 -4.04
N VAL A 57 7.80 -4.79 -5.10
CA VAL A 57 7.08 -6.05 -5.34
C VAL A 57 7.87 -7.19 -4.73
N HIS A 58 7.27 -7.89 -3.77
CA HIS A 58 7.86 -9.04 -3.11
C HIS A 58 7.35 -10.34 -3.75
N ARG A 59 8.25 -11.29 -3.98
CA ARG A 59 7.91 -12.68 -4.40
C ARG A 59 8.27 -13.63 -3.26
N GLY A 60 7.31 -14.39 -2.75
CA GLY A 60 7.56 -15.43 -1.74
C GLY A 60 6.31 -15.89 -0.99
N GLY A 61 6.40 -17.04 -0.32
CA GLY A 61 5.38 -17.55 0.61
C GLY A 61 5.75 -17.24 2.05
N GLY A 62 5.62 -15.98 2.46
CA GLY A 62 5.79 -15.58 3.85
C GLY A 62 4.56 -15.96 4.69
N PRO A 63 4.66 -15.98 6.03
CA PRO A 63 3.50 -16.29 6.88
C PRO A 63 2.34 -15.31 6.73
N ILE A 64 2.61 -14.11 6.18
CA ILE A 64 1.65 -13.01 6.04
C ILE A 64 1.05 -12.96 4.63
N VAL A 65 1.86 -13.21 3.59
CA VAL A 65 1.39 -13.28 2.20
C VAL A 65 1.96 -14.51 1.52
N GLU A 66 1.06 -15.32 0.99
CA GLU A 66 1.38 -16.37 0.03
C GLU A 66 1.43 -15.77 -1.39
N GLY A 67 2.56 -15.93 -2.09
CA GLY A 67 2.68 -15.59 -3.51
C GLY A 67 3.37 -14.24 -3.78
N ILE A 68 2.67 -13.30 -4.41
CA ILE A 68 3.24 -12.03 -4.86
C ILE A 68 2.48 -10.88 -4.20
N SER A 69 3.19 -9.91 -3.66
CA SER A 69 2.60 -8.68 -3.12
C SER A 69 3.36 -7.45 -3.58
N ILE A 70 2.72 -6.29 -3.45
CA ILE A 70 3.39 -5.00 -3.45
C ILE A 70 3.29 -4.41 -2.05
N GLY A 71 4.39 -3.86 -1.54
CA GLY A 71 4.49 -3.23 -0.24
C GLY A 71 4.93 -1.77 -0.33
N ILE A 72 4.59 -1.00 0.69
CA ILE A 72 5.07 0.36 0.90
C ILE A 72 5.22 0.61 2.41
N SER A 73 6.27 1.33 2.78
CA SER A 73 6.52 1.78 4.15
C SER A 73 6.19 3.26 4.34
N GLY A 74 6.08 3.67 5.59
CA GLY A 74 5.92 5.08 5.93
C GLY A 74 6.09 5.35 7.42
N GLY A 75 6.10 6.62 7.78
CA GLY A 75 6.08 7.13 9.16
C GLY A 75 4.74 7.77 9.51
N PHE A 76 4.57 8.13 10.78
CA PHE A 76 3.36 8.81 11.24
C PHE A 76 3.65 9.87 12.30
N ASN A 77 2.75 10.84 12.42
CA ASN A 77 2.80 11.93 13.39
C ASN A 77 4.09 12.78 13.36
N GLU A 78 4.87 12.72 12.27
CA GLU A 78 6.19 13.36 12.17
C GLU A 78 7.18 12.90 13.26
N ILE A 79 6.94 11.75 13.87
CA ILE A 79 7.77 11.21 14.94
C ILE A 79 8.96 10.49 14.30
N LYS A 80 10.18 10.91 14.65
CA LYS A 80 11.41 10.23 14.21
C LYS A 80 11.40 8.78 14.70
N GLY A 81 11.62 7.85 13.78
CA GLY A 81 11.61 6.41 14.07
C GLY A 81 10.22 5.79 14.17
N SER A 82 9.16 6.57 13.94
CA SER A 82 7.84 6.00 13.66
C SER A 82 7.88 5.23 12.35
N ASN A 83 7.25 4.06 12.32
CA ASN A 83 7.13 3.29 11.09
C ASN A 83 5.90 2.40 11.06
N PHE A 84 5.47 2.11 9.84
CA PHE A 84 4.53 1.07 9.49
C PHE A 84 4.89 0.51 8.11
N ALA A 85 4.31 -0.64 7.76
CA ALA A 85 4.36 -1.17 6.40
C ALA A 85 2.98 -1.70 6.00
N LEU A 86 2.54 -1.31 4.81
CA LEU A 86 1.34 -1.82 4.16
C LEU A 86 1.72 -2.76 3.02
N GLN A 87 0.88 -3.76 2.78
CA GLN A 87 0.99 -4.65 1.65
C GLN A 87 -0.37 -4.92 0.99
N TRP A 88 -0.31 -5.31 -0.28
CA TRP A 88 -1.42 -5.82 -1.08
C TRP A 88 -1.03 -7.12 -1.76
N PRO A 89 -1.88 -8.16 -1.73
CA PRO A 89 -1.68 -9.31 -2.60
C PRO A 89 -1.87 -8.90 -4.08
N LEU A 90 -1.07 -9.51 -4.96
CA LEU A 90 -1.13 -9.31 -6.40
C LEU A 90 -1.44 -10.62 -7.13
N LYS A 91 -2.23 -10.54 -8.20
CA LYS A 91 -2.44 -11.67 -9.12
C LYS A 91 -1.13 -12.08 -9.82
N ASN A 92 -0.32 -11.09 -10.20
CA ASN A 92 1.05 -11.23 -10.69
C ASN A 92 1.79 -9.89 -10.53
N GLU A 93 3.10 -9.86 -10.76
CA GLU A 93 3.94 -8.66 -10.58
C GLU A 93 3.52 -7.44 -11.40
N LYS A 94 2.82 -7.66 -12.51
CA LYS A 94 2.36 -6.63 -13.45
C LYS A 94 0.86 -6.38 -13.31
N SER A 95 0.32 -6.58 -12.11
CA SER A 95 -1.07 -6.26 -11.78
C SER A 95 -1.13 -5.02 -10.92
N TYR A 96 -2.20 -4.24 -11.05
CA TYR A 96 -2.53 -3.22 -10.04
C TYR A 96 -2.98 -3.90 -8.74
N PRO A 97 -2.62 -3.34 -7.57
CA PRO A 97 -3.21 -3.78 -6.31
C PRO A 97 -4.69 -3.41 -6.26
N LYS A 98 -5.51 -4.26 -5.64
CA LYS A 98 -6.87 -3.88 -5.25
C LYS A 98 -6.78 -3.08 -3.96
N ILE A 99 -7.16 -1.81 -3.98
CA ILE A 99 -7.00 -0.91 -2.82
C ILE A 99 -7.71 -1.45 -1.57
N SER A 100 -8.85 -2.12 -1.73
CA SER A 100 -9.61 -2.76 -0.65
C SER A 100 -8.86 -3.87 0.07
N ASP A 101 -7.86 -4.48 -0.58
CA ASP A 101 -7.20 -5.70 -0.10
C ASP A 101 -5.90 -5.35 0.66
N MET A 102 -5.74 -4.09 1.07
CA MET A 102 -4.62 -3.64 1.87
C MET A 102 -4.66 -4.22 3.28
N PHE A 103 -3.50 -4.52 3.83
CA PHE A 103 -3.36 -4.87 5.23
C PHE A 103 -2.01 -4.39 5.77
N ILE A 104 -1.94 -4.23 7.09
CA ILE A 104 -0.71 -3.83 7.79
C ILE A 104 0.08 -5.08 8.16
N VAL A 105 1.37 -5.12 7.83
CA VAL A 105 2.22 -6.32 8.08
C VAL A 105 2.74 -6.37 9.51
N GLN A 106 2.74 -5.23 10.20
CA GLN A 106 3.25 -5.08 11.55
C GLN A 106 2.45 -4.01 12.29
N PRO A 107 2.37 -4.06 13.64
CA PRO A 107 1.83 -2.95 14.40
C PRO A 107 2.59 -1.65 14.13
N LEU A 108 1.93 -0.52 14.39
CA LEU A 108 2.60 0.78 14.39
C LEU A 108 3.70 0.79 15.45
N ARG A 109 4.91 1.26 15.11
CA ARG A 109 6.05 1.27 16.02
C ARG A 109 6.75 2.62 16.06
N ILE A 110 7.40 2.92 17.18
CA ILE A 110 8.34 4.04 17.34
C ILE A 110 9.66 3.48 17.87
N GLY A 111 10.73 3.59 17.10
CA GLY A 111 12.06 3.12 17.52
C GLY A 111 12.13 1.60 17.78
N GLY A 112 11.21 0.82 17.20
CA GLY A 112 11.10 -0.63 17.41
C GLY A 112 10.02 -1.02 18.43
N GLU A 113 9.59 -0.09 19.29
CA GLU A 113 8.56 -0.34 20.31
C GLU A 113 7.16 -0.16 19.77
N LEU A 114 6.19 -0.91 20.32
CA LEU A 114 4.78 -0.82 19.93
C LEU A 114 4.21 0.57 20.24
N TYR A 115 3.44 1.12 19.30
CA TYR A 115 2.68 2.36 19.49
C TYR A 115 1.22 2.06 19.83
N GLU A 116 0.92 2.11 21.13
CA GLU A 116 -0.43 1.98 21.70
C GLU A 116 -1.11 3.34 21.85
#